data_AF-A0A6I9PY60-F1
#
_entry.id   AF-A0A6I9PY60-F1
#
_cell.length_a   1.000
_cell.length_b   1.000
_cell.length_c   1.000
_cell.angle_alpha   90.00
_cell.angle_beta   90.00
_cell.angle_gamma   90.00
#
_symmetry.space_group_name_H-M   'P 1'
#
loop_
_entity.id
_entity.type
_entity.pdbx_description
1 polymer ?
#
loop_
_entity_poly.entity_id
_entity_poly.type
_entity_poly.pdbx_seq_one_letter_code
_entity_poly.pdbx_strand_id
1 'polypeptide(L)'
;METPSYSMLGRGRSTGDNKGEVFQTPGPGAYSPEKAPPLNSHLRPPSFTIGSRTRYRSVDPVPAPNSYRLPNLLGSQVPNKPSSASYSFSGRRKVGAPSEDLSKSPGPAKYDATNPDIYHQRQPSFSMQKRTKRPSYSSAIPGPGTYSPEKFNVHLPKPPSFSMGVRHSEFVTPLVVQVID
;
A
#
# COMPACT_ATOMS: atom_id res chain seq x y z
N MET A 1 42.32 -76.98 5.12
CA MET A 1 40.92 -76.51 4.99
C MET A 1 40.75 -75.39 5.98
N GLU A 2 40.83 -74.15 5.50
CA GLU A 2 40.88 -72.94 6.32
C GLU A 2 39.46 -72.47 6.66
N THR A 3 39.24 -72.14 7.93
CA THR A 3 37.97 -71.61 8.44
C THR A 3 37.90 -70.09 8.26
N PRO A 4 36.72 -69.50 8.02
CA PRO A 4 36.60 -68.06 7.77
C PRO A 4 36.91 -67.23 9.03
N SER A 5 37.69 -66.16 8.84
CA SER A 5 37.96 -65.11 9.83
C SER A 5 36.91 -64.01 9.71
N TYR A 6 36.14 -63.76 10.77
CA TYR A 6 35.20 -62.64 10.84
C TYR A 6 35.83 -61.45 11.57
N SER A 7 35.83 -60.28 10.95
CA SER A 7 36.17 -59.01 11.63
C SER A 7 34.89 -58.29 12.04
N MET A 8 34.68 -58.14 13.35
CA MET A 8 33.65 -57.25 13.89
C MET A 8 34.28 -55.88 14.08
N LEU A 9 34.44 -55.13 12.99
CA LEU A 9 34.83 -53.73 13.10
C LEU A 9 33.63 -52.96 13.69
N GLY A 10 33.74 -52.53 14.94
CA GLY A 10 32.75 -51.65 15.55
C GLY A 10 32.58 -50.39 14.71
N ARG A 11 31.33 -49.98 14.43
CA ARG A 11 31.07 -48.72 13.72
C ARG A 11 31.84 -47.60 14.41
N GLY A 12 32.76 -46.98 13.67
CA GLY A 12 33.44 -45.77 14.10
C GLY A 12 32.39 -44.76 14.56
N ARG A 13 32.59 -44.25 15.78
CA ARG A 13 31.77 -43.19 16.35
C ARG A 13 31.66 -42.10 15.28
N SER A 14 30.45 -41.78 14.86
CA SER A 14 30.22 -40.66 13.95
C SER A 14 30.76 -39.43 14.65
N THR A 15 31.95 -39.02 14.22
CA THR A 15 32.54 -37.72 14.46
C THR A 15 31.74 -36.73 13.63
N GLY A 16 30.50 -36.48 14.04
CA GLY A 16 29.91 -35.15 13.98
C GLY A 16 30.50 -34.36 15.15
N ASP A 17 30.84 -33.10 14.89
CA ASP A 17 31.56 -32.22 15.79
C ASP A 17 31.05 -32.32 17.23
N ASN A 18 31.98 -32.60 18.16
CA ASN A 18 31.86 -32.67 19.65
C ASN A 18 32.22 -34.05 20.23
N LYS A 19 33.52 -34.32 20.18
CA LYS A 19 34.20 -35.45 20.82
C LYS A 19 34.26 -35.21 22.35
N GLY A 20 33.26 -35.66 23.12
CA GLY A 20 33.39 -35.58 24.58
C GLY A 20 32.17 -35.87 25.47
N GLU A 21 30.94 -35.93 24.95
CA GLU A 21 29.78 -36.08 25.84
C GLU A 21 29.37 -37.55 26.01
N VAL A 22 29.52 -38.04 27.24
CA VAL A 22 28.86 -39.25 27.72
C VAL A 22 27.36 -39.03 27.58
N PHE A 23 26.63 -39.97 26.98
CA PHE A 23 25.18 -39.89 26.81
C PHE A 23 24.50 -39.61 28.17
N GLN A 24 24.15 -38.34 28.41
CA GLN A 24 23.48 -37.90 29.62
C GLN A 24 21.99 -37.91 29.38
N THR A 25 21.30 -38.80 30.10
CA THR A 25 19.84 -38.80 30.14
C THR A 25 19.36 -37.44 30.67
N PRO A 26 18.43 -36.76 29.97
CA PRO A 26 17.96 -35.45 30.40
C PRO A 26 17.39 -35.52 31.83
N GLY A 27 17.59 -34.46 32.61
CA GLY A 27 17.09 -34.39 33.99
C GLY A 27 15.56 -34.40 34.08
N PRO A 28 14.99 -34.71 35.26
CA PRO A 28 13.54 -34.68 35.45
C PRO A 28 13.01 -33.25 35.16
N GLY A 29 12.12 -33.13 34.18
CA GLY A 29 11.59 -31.84 33.68
C GLY A 29 12.17 -31.35 32.35
N ALA A 30 13.30 -31.92 31.89
CA ALA A 30 13.84 -31.65 30.55
C ALA A 30 13.21 -32.54 29.45
N TYR A 31 12.43 -33.55 29.84
CA TYR A 31 11.63 -34.33 28.91
C TYR A 31 10.41 -33.52 28.43
N SER A 32 10.32 -33.26 27.13
CA SER A 32 9.12 -32.73 26.48
C SER A 32 8.49 -33.81 25.59
N PRO A 33 7.73 -34.77 26.16
CA PRO A 33 7.17 -35.89 25.40
C PRO A 33 6.17 -35.43 24.33
N GLU A 34 5.57 -34.26 24.52
CA GLU A 34 4.67 -33.61 23.55
C GLU A 34 5.39 -33.02 22.33
N LYS A 35 6.70 -32.80 22.42
CA LYS A 35 7.55 -32.47 21.25
C LYS A 35 8.08 -33.72 20.57
N ALA A 36 7.91 -34.91 21.17
CA ALA A 36 8.25 -36.14 20.49
C ALA A 36 7.31 -36.29 19.29
N PRO A 37 7.84 -36.59 18.08
CA PRO A 37 6.99 -36.92 16.96
C PRO A 37 6.06 -38.06 17.40
N PRO A 38 4.78 -38.06 16.98
CA PRO A 38 3.88 -39.15 17.34
C PRO A 38 4.56 -40.45 16.93
N LEU A 39 4.92 -41.25 17.93
CA LEU A 39 5.38 -42.62 17.78
C LEU A 39 4.19 -43.40 17.27
N ASN A 40 3.88 -43.19 15.99
CA ASN A 40 3.02 -44.06 15.24
C ASN A 40 3.73 -45.41 15.31
N SER A 41 3.20 -46.33 16.10
CA SER A 41 3.61 -47.72 16.24
C SER A 41 3.54 -48.52 14.94
N HIS A 42 3.38 -47.83 13.81
CA HIS A 42 3.38 -48.36 12.47
C HIS A 42 4.63 -47.82 11.79
N LEU A 43 5.55 -48.73 11.48
CA LEU A 43 6.64 -48.49 10.53
C LEU A 43 6.02 -47.95 9.24
N ARG A 44 6.08 -46.62 9.06
CA ARG A 44 5.66 -46.01 7.80
C ARG A 44 6.81 -46.18 6.83
N PRO A 45 6.59 -46.79 5.65
CA PRO A 45 7.62 -46.83 4.63
C PRO A 45 8.05 -45.39 4.28
N PRO A 46 9.33 -45.16 3.95
CA PRO A 46 9.81 -43.84 3.60
C PRO A 46 9.03 -43.29 2.40
N SER A 47 8.38 -42.15 2.60
CA SER A 47 7.65 -41.44 1.55
C SER A 47 8.63 -40.54 0.79
N PHE A 48 9.11 -41.02 -0.34
CA PHE A 48 9.90 -40.21 -1.26
C PHE A 48 8.97 -39.43 -2.19
N THR A 49 9.22 -38.13 -2.35
CA THR A 49 8.53 -37.29 -3.33
C THR A 49 9.55 -36.81 -4.35
N ILE A 50 9.26 -36.98 -5.64
CA ILE A 50 10.17 -36.64 -6.74
C ILE A 50 10.17 -35.12 -7.03
N GLY A 51 9.31 -34.35 -6.36
CA GLY A 51 9.23 -32.90 -6.52
C GLY A 51 8.45 -32.20 -5.40
N SER A 52 8.51 -30.87 -5.38
CA SER A 52 7.81 -30.05 -4.38
C SER A 52 6.29 -30.24 -4.48
N ARG A 53 5.63 -30.52 -3.35
CA ARG A 53 4.17 -30.52 -3.27
C ARG A 53 3.68 -29.09 -3.41
N THR A 54 2.82 -28.83 -4.40
CA THR A 54 2.17 -27.52 -4.53
C THR A 54 1.33 -27.27 -3.29
N ARG A 55 1.43 -26.07 -2.69
CA ARG A 55 0.46 -25.67 -1.66
C ARG A 55 -0.92 -25.77 -2.31
N TYR A 56 -1.86 -26.43 -1.64
CA TYR A 56 -3.26 -26.43 -2.05
C TYR A 56 -3.62 -25.00 -2.45
N ARG A 57 -4.00 -24.80 -3.72
CA ARG A 57 -4.49 -23.49 -4.16
C ARG A 57 -5.57 -23.08 -3.17
N SER A 58 -5.50 -21.84 -2.70
CA SER A 58 -6.59 -21.22 -1.95
C SER A 58 -7.86 -21.43 -2.78
N VAL A 59 -8.72 -22.33 -2.28
CA VAL A 59 -10.09 -22.63 -2.69
C VAL A 59 -10.52 -21.80 -3.89
N ASP A 60 -10.62 -22.42 -5.07
CA ASP A 60 -11.42 -21.82 -6.15
C ASP A 60 -12.76 -21.42 -5.51
N PRO A 61 -13.19 -20.15 -5.61
CA PRO A 61 -14.40 -19.71 -4.94
C PRO A 61 -15.59 -20.38 -5.61
N VAL A 62 -15.89 -21.61 -5.19
CA VAL A 62 -17.08 -22.33 -5.61
C VAL A 62 -18.24 -21.62 -4.93
N PRO A 63 -19.10 -20.94 -5.70
CA PRO A 63 -20.25 -20.26 -5.12
C PRO A 63 -21.15 -21.28 -4.43
N ALA A 64 -21.82 -20.87 -3.36
CA ALA A 64 -22.82 -21.71 -2.71
C ALA A 64 -23.91 -22.13 -3.72
N PRO A 65 -24.60 -23.27 -3.52
CA PRO A 65 -25.58 -23.78 -4.48
C PRO A 65 -26.69 -22.77 -4.83
N ASN A 66 -27.01 -21.85 -3.94
CA ASN A 66 -27.98 -20.76 -4.15
C ASN A 66 -27.38 -19.49 -4.81
N SER A 67 -26.08 -19.47 -5.11
CA SER A 67 -25.34 -18.29 -5.58
C SER A 67 -25.02 -18.35 -7.08
N TYR A 68 -25.37 -19.43 -7.78
CA TYR A 68 -25.30 -19.50 -9.23
C TYR A 68 -26.35 -18.56 -9.84
N ARG A 69 -25.88 -17.54 -10.57
CA ARG A 69 -26.72 -16.64 -11.36
C ARG A 69 -26.29 -16.71 -12.81
N LEU A 70 -27.27 -16.72 -13.71
CA LEU A 70 -26.98 -16.62 -15.14
C LEU A 70 -26.37 -15.24 -15.43
N PRO A 71 -25.35 -15.14 -16.30
CA PRO A 71 -24.83 -13.85 -16.73
C PRO A 71 -25.93 -13.07 -17.45
N ASN A 72 -25.92 -11.75 -17.31
CA ASN A 72 -26.89 -10.90 -17.98
C ASN A 72 -26.74 -11.04 -19.52
N LEU A 73 -27.83 -11.31 -20.21
CA LEU A 73 -27.84 -11.51 -21.67
C LEU A 73 -28.12 -10.22 -22.45
N LEU A 74 -28.43 -9.12 -21.74
CA LEU A 74 -28.84 -7.85 -22.33
C LEU A 74 -27.91 -6.72 -21.88
N GLY A 75 -27.40 -5.93 -22.83
CA GLY A 75 -26.49 -4.81 -22.55
C GLY A 75 -25.01 -5.17 -22.71
N SER A 76 -24.14 -4.35 -22.13
CA SER A 76 -22.70 -4.62 -22.12
C SER A 76 -22.34 -5.70 -21.10
N GLN A 77 -21.27 -6.47 -21.39
CA GLN A 77 -20.76 -7.58 -20.57
C GLN A 77 -21.45 -8.95 -20.76
N VAL A 78 -21.97 -9.24 -21.96
CA VAL A 78 -22.38 -10.61 -22.32
C VAL A 78 -21.13 -11.46 -22.60
N PRO A 79 -20.88 -12.58 -21.89
CA PRO A 79 -19.62 -13.35 -22.03
C PRO A 79 -19.35 -13.87 -23.44
N ASN A 80 -20.41 -14.20 -24.17
CA ASN A 80 -20.33 -14.87 -25.47
C ASN A 80 -20.45 -13.90 -26.67
N LYS A 81 -20.48 -12.58 -26.44
CA LYS A 81 -20.68 -11.59 -27.52
C LYS A 81 -19.77 -10.37 -27.31
N PRO A 82 -19.11 -9.86 -28.37
CA PRO A 82 -18.40 -8.59 -28.27
C PRO A 82 -19.40 -7.46 -27.99
N SER A 83 -19.01 -6.49 -27.16
CA SER A 83 -19.83 -5.33 -26.80
C SER A 83 -19.10 -4.04 -27.14
N SER A 84 -19.81 -3.09 -27.74
CA SER A 84 -19.30 -1.74 -28.01
C SER A 84 -19.18 -0.92 -26.70
N ALA A 85 -18.36 0.12 -26.73
CA ALA A 85 -18.17 1.01 -25.57
C ALA A 85 -19.53 1.53 -25.04
N SER A 86 -19.78 1.32 -23.75
CA SER A 86 -20.97 1.81 -23.07
C SER A 86 -20.65 3.08 -22.30
N TYR A 87 -21.18 4.21 -22.77
CA TYR A 87 -21.02 5.52 -22.13
C TYR A 87 -22.25 5.83 -21.28
N SER A 88 -22.06 6.15 -20.01
CA SER A 88 -23.12 6.64 -19.12
C SER A 88 -23.00 8.15 -18.98
N PHE A 89 -24.07 8.88 -19.28
CA PHE A 89 -24.13 10.34 -19.12
C PHE A 89 -24.11 10.81 -17.65
N SER A 90 -24.38 9.91 -16.71
CA SER A 90 -24.20 10.15 -15.28
C SER A 90 -23.02 9.32 -14.77
N GLY A 91 -22.15 9.93 -13.96
CA GLY A 91 -21.09 9.21 -13.27
C GLY A 91 -21.69 8.09 -12.43
N ARG A 92 -21.08 6.89 -12.46
CA ARG A 92 -21.54 5.78 -11.60
C ARG A 92 -21.58 6.29 -10.15
N ARG A 93 -22.77 6.24 -9.56
CA ARG A 93 -23.00 6.67 -8.17
C ARG A 93 -22.06 5.83 -7.31
N LYS A 94 -21.22 6.47 -6.51
CA LYS A 94 -20.40 5.75 -5.53
C LYS A 94 -21.36 5.02 -4.59
N VAL A 95 -21.04 3.78 -4.25
CA VAL A 95 -21.73 3.03 -3.19
C VAL A 95 -21.76 3.92 -1.94
N GLY A 96 -22.95 4.22 -1.43
CA GLY A 96 -23.16 5.18 -0.33
C GLY A 96 -23.54 6.60 -0.75
N ALA A 97 -24.01 6.81 -1.98
CA ALA A 97 -24.66 8.06 -2.38
C ALA A 97 -25.95 8.28 -1.54
N PRO A 98 -26.43 9.54 -1.37
CA PRO A 98 -27.65 9.82 -0.57
C PRO A 98 -28.92 9.12 -1.09
N SER A 99 -28.91 8.66 -2.34
CA SER A 99 -29.97 7.85 -2.94
C SER A 99 -29.97 6.38 -2.49
N GLU A 100 -28.86 5.89 -1.97
CA GLU A 100 -28.66 4.51 -1.51
C GLU A 100 -28.60 4.45 0.03
N ASP A 101 -27.98 5.45 0.66
CA ASP A 101 -27.97 5.62 2.11
C ASP A 101 -29.04 6.65 2.54
N LEU A 102 -30.24 6.14 2.85
CA LEU A 102 -31.36 6.95 3.36
C LEU A 102 -31.01 7.72 4.64
N SER A 103 -29.96 7.34 5.38
CA SER A 103 -29.50 8.08 6.56
C SER A 103 -28.79 9.40 6.23
N LYS A 104 -28.33 9.56 4.97
CA LYS A 104 -27.69 10.79 4.46
C LYS A 104 -28.67 11.76 3.82
N SER A 105 -29.89 11.31 3.55
CA SER A 105 -30.96 12.21 3.14
C SER A 105 -31.46 12.97 4.37
N PRO A 106 -31.36 14.31 4.43
CA PRO A 106 -31.91 15.06 5.54
C PRO A 106 -33.41 14.74 5.63
N GLY A 107 -33.86 14.22 6.78
CA GLY A 107 -35.28 14.00 7.01
C GLY A 107 -36.07 15.30 6.89
N PRO A 108 -37.40 15.24 6.76
CA PRO A 108 -38.24 16.43 6.60
C PRO A 108 -38.07 17.46 7.72
N ALA A 109 -37.68 17.02 8.92
CA ALA A 109 -37.40 17.88 10.08
C ALA A 109 -35.97 18.44 10.14
N LYS A 110 -35.09 18.14 9.16
CA LYS A 110 -33.68 18.57 9.15
C LYS A 110 -33.42 19.78 8.27
N TYR A 111 -34.41 20.24 7.51
CA TYR A 111 -34.28 21.50 6.77
C TYR A 111 -34.44 22.66 7.74
N ASP A 112 -33.40 23.48 7.86
CA ASP A 112 -33.50 24.75 8.59
C ASP A 112 -34.45 25.69 7.83
N ALA A 113 -35.24 26.47 8.57
CA ALA A 113 -36.06 27.51 7.98
C ALA A 113 -35.16 28.56 7.30
N THR A 114 -35.55 29.00 6.10
CA THR A 114 -34.86 30.09 5.41
C THR A 114 -34.97 31.38 6.22
N ASN A 115 -33.92 32.19 6.24
CA ASN A 115 -33.94 33.47 6.94
C ASN A 115 -35.03 34.38 6.31
N PRO A 116 -35.97 34.93 7.09
CA PRO A 116 -37.03 35.83 6.59
C PRO A 116 -36.50 37.06 5.86
N ASP A 117 -35.28 37.51 6.16
CA ASP A 117 -34.60 38.62 5.47
C ASP A 117 -34.37 38.38 3.97
N ILE A 118 -34.54 37.14 3.50
CA ILE A 118 -34.40 36.77 2.09
C ILE A 118 -35.62 37.20 1.27
N TYR A 119 -36.83 37.10 1.85
CA TYR A 119 -38.10 37.36 1.15
C TYR A 119 -38.89 38.53 1.74
N HIS A 120 -38.50 39.03 2.91
CA HIS A 120 -39.01 40.25 3.49
C HIS A 120 -37.95 41.34 3.50
N GLN A 121 -38.40 42.59 3.51
CA GLN A 121 -37.51 43.72 3.68
C GLN A 121 -36.89 43.67 5.08
N ARG A 122 -35.57 43.43 5.13
CA ARG A 122 -34.82 43.40 6.38
C ARG A 122 -34.91 44.74 7.10
N GLN A 123 -35.21 44.69 8.40
CA GLN A 123 -35.24 45.88 9.24
C GLN A 123 -33.85 46.53 9.34
N PRO A 124 -33.78 47.86 9.53
CA PRO A 124 -32.50 48.54 9.72
C PRO A 124 -31.83 48.00 10.99
N SER A 125 -30.62 47.48 10.85
CA SER A 125 -29.78 47.07 11.98
C SER A 125 -28.77 48.17 12.25
N PHE A 126 -28.81 48.73 13.46
CA PHE A 126 -27.85 49.74 13.91
C PHE A 126 -26.76 49.08 14.74
N SER A 127 -25.52 49.56 14.61
CA SER A 127 -24.40 49.13 15.45
C SER A 127 -23.63 50.36 15.89
N MET A 128 -23.33 50.47 17.18
CA MET A 128 -22.52 51.57 17.72
C MET A 128 -21.06 51.51 17.23
N GLN A 129 -20.60 50.34 16.82
CA GLN A 129 -19.27 50.12 16.25
C GLN A 129 -19.30 50.15 14.72
N LYS A 130 -18.21 50.63 14.11
CA LYS A 130 -18.02 50.65 12.66
C LYS A 130 -18.10 49.23 12.11
N ARG A 131 -19.00 49.00 11.14
CA ARG A 131 -19.11 47.75 10.38
C ARG A 131 -17.93 47.65 9.41
N THR A 132 -16.81 47.12 9.88
CA THR A 132 -15.69 46.78 9.02
C THR A 132 -15.98 45.42 8.39
N LYS A 133 -16.05 45.37 7.04
CA LYS A 133 -15.90 44.09 6.35
C LYS A 133 -14.50 43.62 6.71
N ARG A 134 -14.37 42.55 7.51
CA ARG A 134 -13.05 41.95 7.71
C ARG A 134 -12.55 41.57 6.32
N PRO A 135 -11.41 42.10 5.85
CA PRO A 135 -10.83 41.57 4.64
C PRO A 135 -10.63 40.08 4.87
N SER A 136 -11.15 39.26 3.96
CA SER A 136 -10.90 37.83 4.01
C SER A 136 -9.40 37.65 3.96
N TYR A 137 -8.81 37.07 5.00
CA TYR A 137 -7.36 36.78 5.09
C TYR A 137 -6.85 35.87 3.96
N SER A 138 -7.74 35.45 3.05
CA SER A 138 -7.42 34.73 1.82
C SER A 138 -6.50 35.50 0.87
N SER A 139 -6.53 36.84 0.84
CA SER A 139 -5.62 37.62 0.00
C SER A 139 -4.35 38.02 0.75
N ALA A 140 -3.34 37.15 0.64
CA ALA A 140 -1.91 37.47 0.61
C ALA A 140 -1.46 38.69 1.42
N ILE A 141 -1.37 38.55 2.74
CA ILE A 141 -0.44 39.37 3.51
C ILE A 141 0.88 38.57 3.49
N PRO A 142 1.87 38.95 2.65
CA PRO A 142 3.16 38.28 2.66
C PRO A 142 3.75 38.32 4.07
N GLY A 143 4.37 37.23 4.50
CA GLY A 143 5.02 37.18 5.80
C GLY A 143 6.16 38.20 5.88
N PRO A 144 6.65 38.53 7.09
CA PRO A 144 7.71 39.53 7.27
C PRO A 144 9.02 39.23 6.51
N GLY A 145 9.26 37.98 6.10
CA GLY A 145 10.40 37.59 5.25
C GLY A 145 10.08 37.45 3.75
N THR A 146 8.84 37.65 3.32
CA THR A 146 8.42 37.54 1.92
C THR A 146 8.57 38.87 1.17
N TYR A 147 8.70 39.99 1.88
CA TYR A 147 9.00 41.28 1.28
C TYR A 147 10.46 41.32 0.81
N SER A 148 10.68 41.53 -0.49
CA SER A 148 12.02 41.74 -1.09
C SER A 148 12.14 43.17 -1.63
N PRO A 149 12.36 44.19 -0.77
CA PRO A 149 12.45 45.58 -1.21
C PRO A 149 13.60 45.80 -2.21
N GLU A 150 14.64 44.98 -2.15
CA GLU A 150 15.77 44.99 -3.09
C GLU A 150 15.37 44.67 -4.53
N LYS A 151 14.24 43.98 -4.73
CA LYS A 151 13.73 43.57 -6.04
C LYS A 151 12.78 44.59 -6.64
N PHE A 152 12.65 45.79 -6.08
CA PHE A 152 11.73 46.79 -6.63
C PHE A 152 12.11 47.15 -8.07
N ASN A 153 13.39 47.16 -8.43
CA ASN A 153 13.86 47.56 -9.76
C ASN A 153 13.67 46.51 -10.87
N VAL A 154 13.10 45.32 -10.59
CA VAL A 154 12.96 44.24 -11.59
C VAL A 154 12.06 44.64 -12.76
N HIS A 155 11.11 45.54 -12.54
CA HIS A 155 10.20 46.03 -13.59
C HIS A 155 10.81 47.13 -14.47
N LEU A 156 11.98 47.66 -14.10
CA LEU A 156 12.66 48.72 -14.84
C LEU A 156 13.69 48.12 -15.81
N PRO A 157 13.94 48.76 -16.96
CA PRO A 157 14.99 48.33 -17.87
C PRO A 157 16.36 48.39 -17.16
N LYS A 158 17.05 47.25 -17.11
CA LYS A 158 18.36 47.13 -16.45
C LYS A 158 19.50 47.29 -17.48
N PRO A 159 20.55 48.07 -17.18
CA PRO A 159 21.74 48.12 -18.02
C PRO A 159 22.44 46.75 -18.07
N PRO A 160 23.21 46.45 -19.13
CA PRO A 160 23.90 45.16 -19.25
C PRO A 160 24.81 44.90 -18.05
N SER A 161 24.73 43.70 -17.48
CA SER A 161 25.57 43.26 -16.37
C SER A 161 26.78 42.54 -16.92
N PHE A 162 27.98 43.00 -16.58
CA PHE A 162 29.23 42.36 -16.97
C PHE A 162 29.72 41.47 -15.83
N SER A 163 30.09 40.22 -16.15
CA SER A 163 30.83 39.36 -15.23
C SER A 163 32.32 39.43 -15.54
N MET A 164 33.16 39.57 -14.53
CA MET A 164 34.60 39.36 -14.68
C MET A 164 34.89 37.87 -14.46
N GLY A 165 35.17 37.17 -15.55
CA GLY A 165 35.57 35.78 -15.54
C GLY A 165 35.96 35.35 -16.95
N VAL A 166 37.01 34.55 -17.08
CA VAL A 166 37.36 33.93 -18.36
C VAL A 166 36.21 33.00 -18.72
N ARG A 167 35.46 33.32 -19.78
CA ARG A 167 34.51 32.37 -20.35
C ARG A 167 35.34 31.28 -21.03
N HIS A 168 35.51 30.15 -20.37
CA HIS A 168 36.04 28.95 -21.02
C HIS A 168 35.15 28.65 -22.24
N SER A 169 35.74 28.19 -23.35
CA SER A 169 34.98 27.95 -24.58
C SER A 169 33.83 26.98 -24.30
N GLU A 170 32.71 27.14 -25.01
CA GLU A 170 31.57 26.21 -24.91
C GLU A 170 31.94 24.78 -25.37
N PHE A 171 33.12 24.61 -25.96
CA PHE A 171 33.66 23.36 -26.51
C PHE A 171 34.77 22.75 -25.65
N VAL A 172 34.70 22.88 -24.32
CA VAL A 172 35.58 22.12 -23.44
C VAL A 172 35.13 20.65 -23.46
N THR A 173 35.99 19.77 -23.96
CA THR A 173 35.75 18.33 -23.95
C THR A 173 35.85 17.80 -22.51
N PRO A 174 34.86 17.05 -22.00
CA PRO A 174 34.97 16.43 -20.69
C PRO A 174 36.05 15.35 -20.74
N LEU A 175 36.95 15.37 -19.76
CA LEU A 175 38.04 14.40 -19.64
C LEU A 175 37.45 13.07 -19.17
N VAL A 176 37.29 12.12 -20.09
CA VAL A 176 36.80 10.77 -19.79
C VAL A 176 37.96 9.91 -19.33
N VAL A 177 38.07 9.69 -18.02
CA VAL A 177 39.02 8.75 -17.44
C VAL A 177 38.32 7.41 -17.25
N GLN A 178 38.79 6.37 -17.93
CA GLN A 178 38.42 4.99 -17.60
C GLN A 178 39.15 4.61 -16.31
N VAL A 179 38.42 4.59 -15.20
CA VAL A 179 38.87 3.95 -13.98
C VAL A 179 38.66 2.44 -14.18
N ILE A 180 39.76 1.71 -14.24
CA ILE A 180 39.77 0.25 -14.26
C ILE A 180 39.84 -0.17 -12.79
N ASP A 181 38.76 -0.77 -12.31
CA ASP A 181 38.80 -1.61 -11.11
C ASP A 181 39.16 -3.05 -11.53
#